data_AF-A0A661NHT9-F1
#
_entry.id   AF-A0A661NHT9-F1
#
_cell.length_a   1.000
_cell.length_b   1.000
_cell.length_c   1.000
_cell.angle_alpha   90.00
_cell.angle_beta   90.00
_cell.angle_gamma   90.00
#
_symmetry.space_group_name_H-M   'P 1'
#
loop_
_entity.id
_entity.type
_entity.pdbx_description
1 polymer ?
#
loop_
_entity_poly.entity_id
_entity_poly.type
_entity_poly.pdbx_seq_one_letter_code
_entity_poly.pdbx_strand_id
1 'polypeptide(L)'
;MAETAYSHELRILTCGKCLAPIDATVDGGSVTCGYCGAVSQVARRDESADLAAAQNAAQSTISESERHARLRDQDRQPAPFPDRIAALLVDEHLAPAKVAEAEAMWRDAMGQLSVATSFPVLARFFHLTVLLAPYIEERRRRAILETAVEVLPDDGHRHVLRCLLAREAARAGDFAAAEAWLAPVNPKSMDLAMDTAYRFAAATVGSAKRDYATVTQLLGFEPDDVPLANREQLACDVLRVDALEKLGKTDAAAAEVTTWVERWGAPAVRNEIERHLPLSLCERSFPAAMANAELRRLQPVIAGFEHQLEGLNSGHARVMPLLLATAGIAGVVAPVLAFIWTVVVVDIFEADPLFGLHAEILCRFIAADGVGPYHSVAWTVVETINGVAQSMPESTIFCSDQGGRVVATSAEGLSAAAADGAAWLEPYRIPADDGLIALTLAVFLFCIFMLFVPWQVRAGRRDGAARRSALEANLAQARAREVELKRQL
;
A
#
# COMPACT_ATOMS: atom_id res chain seq x y z
N MET A 1 -16.41 42.80 -30.14
CA MET A 1 -16.07 41.47 -29.63
C MET A 1 -14.59 41.27 -29.90
N ALA A 2 -13.81 40.79 -28.93
CA ALA A 2 -12.38 40.55 -29.17
C ALA A 2 -12.26 39.33 -30.08
N GLU A 3 -11.57 39.46 -31.22
CA GLU A 3 -11.21 38.31 -32.05
C GLU A 3 -10.27 37.42 -31.24
N THR A 4 -10.73 36.24 -30.84
CA THR A 4 -9.86 35.24 -30.22
C THR A 4 -9.14 34.41 -31.28
N ALA A 5 -8.08 33.69 -30.89
CA ALA A 5 -7.37 32.79 -31.80
C ALA A 5 -8.28 31.71 -32.40
N TYR A 6 -9.45 31.45 -31.81
CA TYR A 6 -10.41 30.45 -32.26
C TYR A 6 -11.64 31.02 -32.96
N SER A 7 -11.69 32.34 -33.22
CA SER A 7 -12.77 32.94 -34.00
C SER A 7 -13.04 32.14 -35.28
N HIS A 8 -14.32 31.88 -35.57
CA HIS A 8 -14.71 31.16 -36.78
C HIS A 8 -14.51 32.03 -38.03
N GLU A 9 -14.57 33.36 -37.89
CA GLU A 9 -14.31 34.30 -38.99
C GLU A 9 -12.84 34.34 -39.40
N LEU A 10 -11.94 33.98 -38.48
CA LEU A 10 -10.53 33.78 -38.80
C LEU A 10 -10.32 32.40 -39.42
N ARG A 11 -9.39 32.33 -40.37
CA ARG A 11 -8.95 31.08 -40.98
C ARG A 11 -7.45 30.95 -40.83
N ILE A 12 -7.02 30.02 -39.99
CA ILE A 12 -5.60 29.78 -39.72
C ILE A 12 -5.28 28.38 -40.18
N LEU A 13 -4.42 28.25 -41.18
CA LEU A 13 -4.03 26.96 -41.76
C LEU A 13 -2.56 26.67 -41.48
N THR A 14 -2.15 25.43 -41.70
CA THR A 14 -0.77 24.97 -41.55
C THR A 14 -0.08 25.06 -42.90
N CYS A 15 1.08 25.74 -42.95
CA CYS A 15 1.90 25.74 -44.17
C CYS A 15 2.37 24.33 -44.51
N GLY A 16 2.04 23.85 -45.72
CA GLY A 16 2.42 22.50 -46.18
C GLY A 16 3.93 22.23 -46.26
N LYS A 17 4.77 23.26 -46.22
CA LYS A 17 6.25 23.13 -46.24
C LYS A 17 6.88 23.14 -44.84
N CYS A 18 6.59 24.16 -44.03
CA CYS A 18 7.28 24.38 -42.75
C CYS A 18 6.41 24.13 -41.51
N LEU A 19 5.12 23.82 -41.68
CA LEU A 19 4.14 23.66 -40.61
C LEU A 19 3.81 24.90 -39.77
N ALA A 20 4.34 26.06 -40.14
CA ALA A 20 3.99 27.30 -39.44
C ALA A 20 2.54 27.72 -39.75
N PRO A 21 1.84 28.35 -38.79
CA PRO A 21 0.49 28.86 -39.01
C PRO A 21 0.51 29.98 -40.06
N ILE A 22 -0.46 29.96 -40.97
CA ILE A 22 -0.69 30.97 -42.02
C ILE A 22 -2.13 31.50 -41.91
N ASP A 23 -2.29 32.82 -41.97
CA ASP A 23 -3.60 33.46 -42.02
C ASP A 23 -4.11 33.42 -43.47
N ALA A 24 -5.29 32.82 -43.66
CA ALA A 24 -5.98 32.75 -44.92
C ALA A 24 -7.31 33.51 -44.83
N THR A 25 -7.89 33.85 -45.98
CA THR A 25 -9.27 34.38 -46.01
C THR A 25 -10.27 33.23 -46.08
N VAL A 26 -11.48 33.44 -45.57
CA VAL A 26 -12.58 32.45 -45.67
C VAL A 26 -12.92 32.16 -47.13
N ASP A 27 -12.81 33.16 -48.02
CA ASP A 27 -13.03 33.02 -49.46
C ASP A 27 -11.91 32.27 -50.19
N GLY A 28 -10.78 32.00 -49.52
CA GLY A 28 -9.63 31.32 -50.08
C GLY A 28 -8.67 32.26 -50.82
N GLY A 29 -7.97 31.73 -51.83
CA GLY A 29 -6.99 32.45 -52.64
C GLY A 29 -5.54 32.02 -52.39
N SER A 30 -4.61 32.86 -52.82
CA SER A 30 -3.16 32.61 -52.70
C SER A 30 -2.62 33.24 -51.43
N VAL A 31 -2.01 32.42 -50.56
CA VAL A 31 -1.43 32.86 -49.28
C VAL A 31 0.07 32.57 -49.28
N THR A 32 0.88 33.55 -48.93
CA THR A 32 2.33 33.38 -48.78
C THR A 32 2.67 33.15 -47.31
N CYS A 33 3.33 32.03 -47.00
CA CYS A 33 3.78 31.74 -45.65
C CYS A 33 4.86 32.72 -45.21
N GLY A 34 4.58 33.51 -44.17
CA GLY A 34 5.53 34.49 -43.62
C GLY A 34 6.82 33.91 -43.04
N TYR A 35 6.89 32.59 -42.83
CA TYR A 35 8.04 31.91 -42.23
C TYR A 35 9.01 31.34 -43.27
N CYS A 36 8.50 30.66 -44.31
CA CYS A 36 9.33 29.97 -45.30
C CYS A 36 9.16 30.47 -46.74
N GLY A 37 8.29 31.46 -46.96
CA GLY A 37 7.99 32.03 -48.28
C GLY A 37 7.21 31.12 -49.23
N ALA A 38 6.81 29.91 -48.81
CA ALA A 38 6.01 29.03 -49.65
C ALA A 38 4.64 29.64 -49.93
N VAL A 39 4.19 29.54 -51.18
CA VAL A 39 2.86 29.99 -51.60
C VAL A 39 1.90 28.80 -51.59
N SER A 40 0.78 28.94 -50.90
CA SER A 40 -0.29 27.94 -50.83
C SER A 40 -1.52 28.46 -51.57
N GLN A 41 -2.16 27.58 -52.34
CA GLN A 41 -3.48 27.82 -52.92
C GLN A 41 -4.53 27.24 -51.97
N VAL A 42 -5.44 28.08 -51.50
CA VAL A 42 -6.44 27.73 -50.50
C VAL A 42 -7.81 27.87 -51.14
N ALA A 43 -8.61 26.80 -51.13
CA ALA A 43 -10.00 26.86 -51.61
C ALA A 43 -10.87 27.68 -50.66
N ARG A 44 -12.03 28.17 -51.10
CA ARG A 44 -13.03 28.75 -50.18
C ARG A 44 -13.42 27.72 -49.12
N ARG A 45 -13.59 28.14 -47.86
CA ARG A 45 -14.15 27.26 -46.82
C ARG A 45 -15.60 26.95 -47.16
N ASP A 46 -15.92 25.66 -47.34
CA ASP A 46 -17.26 25.19 -47.61
C ASP A 46 -17.69 24.19 -46.53
N GLU A 47 -18.70 24.57 -45.76
CA GLU A 47 -19.29 23.75 -44.69
C GLU A 47 -20.75 23.38 -45.00
N SER A 48 -21.22 23.66 -46.23
CA SER A 48 -22.63 23.51 -46.59
C SER A 48 -23.13 22.06 -46.47
N ALA A 49 -22.30 21.09 -46.86
CA ALA A 49 -22.61 19.67 -46.74
C ALA A 49 -22.75 19.24 -45.26
N ASP A 50 -21.81 19.66 -44.41
CA ASP A 50 -21.81 19.32 -42.99
C ASP A 50 -23.02 19.96 -42.26
N LEU A 51 -23.33 21.23 -42.58
CA LEU A 51 -24.53 21.92 -42.07
C LEU A 51 -25.82 21.22 -42.48
N ALA A 52 -25.94 20.82 -43.75
CA ALA A 52 -27.11 20.08 -44.22
C ALA A 52 -27.24 18.72 -43.51
N ALA A 53 -26.13 18.00 -43.31
CA ALA A 53 -26.11 16.75 -42.57
C ALA A 53 -26.54 16.93 -41.11
N ALA A 54 -26.05 17.97 -40.42
CA ALA A 54 -26.44 18.29 -39.05
C ALA A 54 -27.94 18.62 -38.93
N GLN A 55 -28.48 19.42 -39.86
CA GLN A 55 -29.91 19.75 -39.91
C GLN A 55 -30.79 18.52 -40.14
N ASN A 56 -30.41 17.65 -41.07
CA ASN A 56 -31.13 16.41 -41.34
C ASN A 56 -31.12 15.48 -40.12
N ALA A 57 -29.98 15.38 -39.42
CA ALA A 57 -29.89 14.54 -38.24
C ALA A 57 -30.69 15.09 -37.05
N ALA A 58 -30.80 16.41 -36.90
CA ALA A 58 -31.67 17.02 -35.89
C ALA A 58 -33.15 16.61 -36.07
N GLN A 59 -33.57 16.39 -37.33
CA GLN A 59 -34.90 15.94 -37.74
C GLN A 59 -35.08 14.41 -37.67
N SER A 60 -34.07 13.65 -37.24
CA SER A 60 -34.18 12.20 -37.09
C SER A 60 -35.37 11.81 -36.20
N THR A 61 -36.12 10.81 -36.65
CA THR A 61 -37.32 10.27 -35.98
C THR A 61 -37.00 9.19 -34.96
N ILE A 62 -35.74 8.73 -34.87
CA ILE A 62 -35.32 7.71 -33.90
C ILE A 62 -35.46 8.30 -32.49
N SER A 63 -36.12 7.57 -31.60
CA SER A 63 -36.26 7.97 -30.20
C SER A 63 -34.90 7.97 -29.49
N GLU A 64 -34.72 8.86 -28.50
CA GLU A 64 -33.43 8.98 -27.81
C GLU A 64 -33.05 7.69 -27.05
N SER A 65 -34.03 6.98 -26.49
CA SER A 65 -33.81 5.70 -25.82
C SER A 65 -33.33 4.60 -26.77
N GLU A 66 -33.94 4.49 -27.96
CA GLU A 66 -33.49 3.56 -29.00
C GLU A 66 -32.08 3.93 -29.48
N ARG A 67 -31.81 5.23 -29.66
CA ARG A 67 -30.49 5.73 -30.05
C ARG A 67 -29.42 5.35 -29.03
N HIS A 68 -29.68 5.57 -27.74
CA HIS A 68 -28.77 5.20 -26.65
C HIS A 68 -28.51 3.69 -26.59
N ALA A 69 -29.54 2.86 -26.81
CA ALA A 69 -29.35 1.41 -26.86
C ALA A 69 -28.33 1.00 -27.93
N ARG A 70 -28.45 1.58 -29.14
CA ARG A 70 -27.51 1.31 -30.24
C ARG A 70 -26.10 1.85 -29.99
N LEU A 71 -25.98 2.97 -29.29
CA LEU A 71 -24.68 3.52 -28.89
C LEU A 71 -23.97 2.63 -27.86
N ARG A 72 -24.70 2.08 -26.87
CA ARG A 72 -24.14 1.15 -25.87
C ARG A 72 -23.58 -0.13 -26.50
N ASP A 73 -24.17 -0.59 -27.60
CA ASP A 73 -23.67 -1.78 -28.32
C ASP A 73 -22.29 -1.55 -28.96
N GLN A 74 -21.89 -0.30 -29.21
CA GLN A 74 -20.60 0.06 -29.83
C GLN A 74 -19.45 0.16 -28.83
N ASP A 75 -19.73 0.40 -27.55
CA ASP A 75 -18.69 0.65 -26.52
C ASP A 75 -17.79 -0.58 -26.28
N ARG A 76 -18.22 -1.77 -26.71
CA ARG A 76 -17.53 -3.04 -26.47
C ARG A 76 -16.24 -3.23 -27.28
N GLN A 77 -15.93 -2.36 -28.24
CA GLN A 77 -14.79 -2.55 -29.15
C GLN A 77 -14.09 -1.21 -29.46
N PRO A 78 -13.18 -0.73 -28.59
CA PRO A 78 -12.35 0.40 -28.94
C PRO A 78 -11.54 0.05 -30.19
N ALA A 79 -11.66 0.86 -31.24
CA ALA A 79 -10.85 0.67 -32.44
C ALA A 79 -9.37 0.84 -32.07
N PRO A 80 -8.51 -0.15 -32.35
CA PRO A 80 -7.10 -0.03 -32.03
C PRO A 80 -6.47 1.08 -32.85
N PHE A 81 -5.49 1.78 -32.26
CA PHE A 81 -4.67 2.72 -33.03
C PHE A 81 -3.89 1.96 -34.12
N PRO A 82 -3.64 2.59 -35.28
CA PRO A 82 -2.72 2.03 -36.27
C PRO A 82 -1.35 1.72 -35.63
N ASP A 83 -0.72 0.59 -35.96
CA ASP A 83 0.51 0.08 -35.31
C ASP A 83 1.60 1.14 -35.12
N ARG A 84 1.82 1.99 -36.14
CA ARG A 84 2.83 3.06 -36.07
C ARG A 84 2.49 4.16 -35.06
N ILE A 85 1.21 4.42 -34.82
CA ILE A 85 0.75 5.38 -33.82
C ILE A 85 0.84 4.76 -32.43
N ALA A 86 0.50 3.48 -32.28
CA ALA A 86 0.58 2.79 -30.99
C ALA A 86 1.98 2.88 -30.37
N ALA A 87 3.04 2.85 -31.19
CA ALA A 87 4.43 3.02 -30.76
C ALA A 87 4.78 4.42 -30.19
N LEU A 88 3.92 5.42 -30.38
CA LEU A 88 4.09 6.78 -29.85
C LEU A 88 3.42 6.96 -28.48
N LEU A 89 2.60 5.98 -28.04
CA LEU A 89 1.72 6.13 -26.90
C LEU A 89 2.28 5.47 -25.63
N VAL A 90 2.02 6.10 -24.50
CA VAL A 90 2.13 5.52 -23.15
C VAL A 90 0.78 5.76 -22.48
N ASP A 91 0.13 4.68 -22.04
CA ASP A 91 -1.22 4.73 -21.46
C ASP A 91 -2.21 5.51 -22.35
N GLU A 92 -2.24 5.20 -23.65
CA GLU A 92 -3.08 5.84 -24.68
C GLU A 92 -2.82 7.34 -24.94
N HIS A 93 -1.82 7.93 -24.29
CA HIS A 93 -1.41 9.32 -24.48
C HIS A 93 -0.10 9.42 -25.26
N LEU A 94 0.04 10.44 -26.10
CA LEU A 94 1.30 10.72 -26.78
C LEU A 94 2.40 10.97 -25.74
N ALA A 95 3.47 10.19 -25.76
CA ALA A 95 4.58 10.39 -24.85
C ALA A 95 5.27 11.74 -25.13
N PRO A 96 5.59 12.58 -24.11
CA PRO A 96 6.22 13.88 -24.34
C PRO A 96 7.53 13.81 -25.16
N ALA A 97 8.32 12.75 -24.96
CA ALA A 97 9.55 12.52 -25.72
C ALA A 97 9.32 12.15 -27.20
N LYS A 98 8.08 11.85 -27.58
CA LYS A 98 7.68 11.41 -28.93
C LYS A 98 6.97 12.50 -29.75
N VAL A 99 6.80 13.70 -29.20
CA VAL A 99 6.11 14.80 -29.90
C VAL A 99 6.78 15.15 -31.24
N ALA A 100 8.10 15.30 -31.28
CA ALA A 100 8.81 15.61 -32.53
C ALA A 100 8.68 14.50 -33.60
N GLU A 101 8.64 13.23 -33.17
CA GLU A 101 8.41 12.09 -34.05
C GLU A 101 6.98 12.10 -34.61
N ALA A 102 5.99 12.35 -33.76
CA ALA A 102 4.59 12.50 -34.16
C ALA A 102 4.39 13.65 -35.15
N GLU A 103 5.05 14.79 -34.96
CA GLU A 103 5.01 15.92 -35.90
C GLU A 103 5.61 15.57 -37.27
N ALA A 104 6.72 14.82 -37.29
CA ALA A 104 7.32 14.35 -38.53
C ALA A 104 6.38 13.39 -39.28
N MET A 105 5.73 12.47 -38.56
CA MET A 105 4.72 11.56 -39.12
C MET A 105 3.47 12.31 -39.61
N TRP A 106 3.06 13.37 -38.92
CA TRP A 106 1.93 14.20 -39.30
C TRP A 106 2.22 14.92 -40.63
N ARG A 107 3.43 15.49 -40.77
CA ARG A 107 3.89 16.14 -42.02
C ARG A 107 3.93 15.17 -43.19
N ASP A 108 4.47 13.97 -42.97
CA ASP A 108 4.51 12.90 -43.98
C ASP A 108 3.10 12.50 -44.42
N ALA A 109 2.18 12.31 -43.47
CA ALA A 109 0.79 11.99 -43.76
C ALA A 109 0.10 13.11 -44.56
N MET A 110 0.31 14.39 -44.18
CA MET A 110 -0.22 15.54 -44.92
C MET A 110 0.30 15.58 -46.38
N GLY A 111 1.60 15.32 -46.59
CA GLY A 111 2.17 15.24 -47.93
C GLY A 111 1.53 14.14 -48.79
N GLN A 112 1.27 12.97 -48.19
CA GLN A 112 0.64 11.84 -48.89
C GLN A 112 -0.81 12.12 -49.30
N LEU A 113 -1.57 12.90 -48.52
CA LEU A 113 -2.94 13.30 -48.86
C LEU A 113 -3.01 14.10 -50.17
N SER A 114 -1.95 14.83 -50.53
CA SER A 114 -1.89 15.57 -51.80
C SER A 114 -1.67 14.69 -53.03
N VAL A 115 -1.18 13.46 -52.84
CA VAL A 115 -0.82 12.54 -53.93
C VAL A 115 -1.88 11.47 -54.12
N ALA A 116 -2.30 10.81 -53.02
CA ALA A 116 -3.30 9.75 -53.06
C ALA A 116 -4.03 9.62 -51.71
N THR A 117 -5.35 9.70 -51.76
CA THR A 117 -6.21 9.58 -50.58
C THR A 117 -6.55 8.11 -50.34
N SER A 118 -5.83 7.47 -49.41
CA SER A 118 -6.18 6.12 -48.92
C SER A 118 -6.64 6.18 -47.47
N PHE A 119 -7.55 5.28 -47.09
CA PHE A 119 -8.11 5.24 -45.74
C PHE A 119 -7.04 5.15 -44.63
N PRO A 120 -5.97 4.32 -44.74
CA PRO A 120 -4.91 4.29 -43.72
C PRO A 120 -4.18 5.62 -43.55
N VAL A 121 -3.98 6.39 -44.64
CA VAL A 121 -3.34 7.71 -44.57
C VAL A 121 -4.26 8.71 -43.88
N LEU A 122 -5.57 8.69 -44.21
CA LEU A 122 -6.59 9.52 -43.58
C LEU A 122 -6.69 9.28 -42.07
N ALA A 123 -6.85 8.02 -41.66
CA ALA A 123 -6.95 7.64 -40.26
C ALA A 123 -5.70 8.03 -39.48
N ARG A 124 -4.51 7.80 -40.06
CA ARG A 124 -3.23 8.21 -39.43
C ARG A 124 -3.14 9.72 -39.27
N PHE A 125 -3.50 10.49 -40.30
CA PHE A 125 -3.49 11.95 -40.24
C PHE A 125 -4.45 12.48 -39.18
N PHE A 126 -5.68 11.95 -39.14
CA PHE A 126 -6.67 12.27 -38.12
C PHE A 126 -6.15 11.99 -36.70
N HIS A 127 -5.71 10.77 -36.42
CA HIS A 127 -5.25 10.40 -35.07
C HIS A 127 -4.03 11.20 -34.63
N LEU A 128 -3.05 11.44 -35.51
CA LEU A 128 -1.90 12.29 -35.20
C LEU A 128 -2.33 13.74 -34.89
N THR A 129 -3.32 14.27 -35.60
CA THR A 129 -3.87 15.62 -35.35
C THR A 129 -4.45 15.70 -33.93
N VAL A 130 -5.30 14.74 -33.55
CA VAL A 130 -5.92 14.68 -32.22
C VAL A 130 -4.87 14.50 -31.12
N LEU A 131 -3.86 13.64 -31.34
CA LEU A 131 -2.81 13.35 -30.37
C LEU A 131 -1.82 14.52 -30.19
N LEU A 132 -1.52 15.27 -31.25
CA LEU A 132 -0.61 16.42 -31.19
C LEU A 132 -1.25 17.64 -30.55
N ALA A 133 -2.56 17.85 -30.72
CA ALA A 133 -3.24 19.07 -30.31
C ALA A 133 -2.92 19.53 -28.87
N PRO A 134 -2.91 18.65 -27.84
CA PRO A 134 -2.58 19.08 -26.47
C PRO A 134 -1.13 19.56 -26.26
N TYR A 135 -0.20 19.19 -27.14
CA TYR A 135 1.25 19.42 -26.99
C TYR A 135 1.78 20.62 -27.78
N ILE A 136 0.94 21.25 -28.59
CA ILE A 136 1.29 22.40 -29.44
C ILE A 136 0.65 23.68 -28.90
N GLU A 137 1.36 24.79 -29.11
CA GLU A 137 0.93 26.13 -28.71
C GLU A 137 -0.36 26.55 -29.42
N GLU A 138 -1.16 27.40 -28.77
CA GLU A 138 -2.54 27.74 -29.15
C GLU A 138 -2.74 28.05 -30.65
N ARG A 139 -1.95 28.97 -31.21
CA ARG A 139 -2.08 29.38 -32.61
C ARG A 139 -1.78 28.23 -33.58
N ARG A 140 -0.77 27.41 -33.27
CA ARG A 140 -0.40 26.24 -34.09
C ARG A 140 -1.38 25.08 -33.89
N ARG A 141 -1.92 24.93 -32.67
CA ARG A 141 -3.04 24.03 -32.36
C ARG A 141 -4.24 24.32 -33.25
N ARG A 142 -4.66 25.59 -33.27
CA ARG A 142 -5.71 26.05 -34.16
C ARG A 142 -5.39 25.71 -35.62
N ALA A 143 -4.20 26.04 -36.09
CA ALA A 143 -3.79 25.80 -37.48
C ALA A 143 -3.84 24.32 -37.88
N ILE A 144 -3.35 23.42 -37.01
CA ILE A 144 -3.31 21.97 -37.27
C ILE A 144 -4.73 21.39 -37.28
N LEU A 145 -5.56 21.75 -36.30
CA LEU A 145 -6.95 21.30 -36.23
C LEU A 145 -7.77 21.77 -37.44
N GLU A 146 -7.69 23.06 -37.77
CA GLU A 146 -8.46 23.65 -38.87
C GLU A 146 -7.99 23.11 -40.24
N THR A 147 -6.69 22.95 -40.45
CA THR A 147 -6.16 22.30 -41.67
C THR A 147 -6.69 20.88 -41.81
N ALA A 148 -6.75 20.13 -40.70
CA ALA A 148 -7.24 18.76 -40.73
C ALA A 148 -8.75 18.70 -41.04
N VAL A 149 -9.56 19.64 -40.53
CA VAL A 149 -10.98 19.76 -40.89
C VAL A 149 -11.15 19.99 -42.39
N GLU A 150 -10.33 20.84 -43.02
CA GLU A 150 -10.50 21.17 -44.44
C GLU A 150 -9.99 20.10 -45.40
N VAL A 151 -8.98 19.31 -45.00
CA VAL A 151 -8.34 18.32 -45.88
C VAL A 151 -8.99 16.94 -45.76
N LEU A 152 -9.58 16.59 -44.62
CA LEU A 152 -10.17 15.26 -44.40
C LEU A 152 -11.55 15.13 -45.08
N PRO A 153 -11.74 14.16 -46.00
CA PRO A 153 -13.00 13.94 -46.68
C PRO A 153 -14.02 13.17 -45.82
N ASP A 154 -13.58 12.51 -44.74
CA ASP A 154 -14.47 11.75 -43.85
C ASP A 154 -15.23 12.68 -42.88
N ASP A 155 -16.56 12.60 -42.93
CA ASP A 155 -17.47 13.43 -42.13
C ASP A 155 -17.26 13.21 -40.62
N GLY A 156 -17.00 11.97 -40.20
CA GLY A 156 -16.78 11.61 -38.80
C GLY A 156 -15.51 12.24 -38.24
N HIS A 157 -14.41 12.21 -38.99
CA HIS A 157 -13.18 12.88 -38.62
C HIS A 157 -13.35 14.40 -38.52
N ARG A 158 -14.00 15.04 -39.52
CA ARG A 158 -14.26 16.49 -39.48
C ARG A 158 -15.15 16.85 -38.29
N HIS A 159 -16.15 16.05 -37.99
CA HIS A 159 -17.04 16.22 -36.84
C HIS A 159 -16.26 16.28 -35.53
N VAL A 160 -15.42 15.28 -35.24
CA VAL A 160 -14.62 15.24 -34.00
C VAL A 160 -13.65 16.43 -33.91
N LEU A 161 -13.02 16.82 -35.02
CA LEU A 161 -12.10 17.95 -35.05
C LEU A 161 -12.78 19.30 -34.83
N ARG A 162 -14.01 19.48 -35.33
CA ARG A 162 -14.81 20.67 -35.01
C ARG A 162 -15.23 20.72 -33.54
N CYS A 163 -15.58 19.58 -32.94
CA CYS A 163 -15.82 19.49 -31.50
C CYS A 163 -14.57 19.87 -30.68
N LEU A 164 -13.36 19.52 -31.15
CA LEU A 164 -12.10 19.99 -30.55
C LEU A 164 -11.96 21.51 -30.66
N LEU A 165 -12.17 22.10 -31.84
CA LEU A 165 -12.12 23.56 -32.05
C LEU A 165 -13.12 24.30 -31.18
N ALA A 166 -14.34 23.77 -31.03
CA ALA A 166 -15.37 24.33 -30.16
C ALA A 166 -14.96 24.34 -28.67
N ARG A 167 -14.34 23.26 -28.19
CA ARG A 167 -13.82 23.19 -26.81
C ARG A 167 -12.73 24.22 -26.56
N GLU A 168 -11.79 24.36 -27.49
CA GLU A 168 -10.72 25.34 -27.37
C GLU A 168 -11.27 26.78 -27.40
N ALA A 169 -12.23 27.08 -28.28
CA ALA A 169 -12.92 28.37 -28.30
C ALA A 169 -13.64 28.66 -26.98
N ALA A 170 -14.34 27.68 -26.41
CA ALA A 170 -15.02 27.82 -25.12
C ALA A 170 -14.03 28.12 -23.98
N ARG A 171 -12.88 27.42 -23.95
CA ARG A 171 -11.80 27.68 -22.96
C ARG A 171 -11.17 29.05 -23.12
N ALA A 172 -11.09 29.56 -24.35
CA ALA A 172 -10.65 30.93 -24.64
C ALA A 172 -11.71 32.00 -24.30
N GLY A 173 -12.92 31.59 -23.88
CA GLY A 173 -14.03 32.49 -23.57
C GLY A 173 -14.78 33.02 -24.81
N ASP A 174 -14.51 32.47 -26.00
CA ASP A 174 -15.18 32.82 -27.25
C ASP A 174 -16.37 31.91 -27.51
N PHE A 175 -17.47 32.21 -26.83
CA PHE A 175 -18.67 31.39 -26.92
C PHE A 175 -19.34 31.43 -28.30
N ALA A 176 -19.26 32.57 -28.98
CA ALA A 176 -19.83 32.72 -30.31
C ALA A 176 -19.06 31.85 -31.32
N ALA A 177 -17.73 31.86 -31.25
CA ALA A 177 -16.92 30.97 -32.08
C ALA A 177 -17.15 29.49 -31.72
N ALA A 178 -17.27 29.15 -30.43
CA ALA A 178 -17.54 27.78 -30.02
C ALA A 178 -18.86 27.25 -30.61
N GLU A 179 -19.92 28.07 -30.59
CA GLU A 179 -21.21 27.74 -31.21
C GLU A 179 -21.11 27.65 -32.74
N ALA A 180 -20.35 28.54 -33.39
CA ALA A 180 -20.12 28.48 -34.82
C ALA A 180 -19.38 27.19 -35.23
N TRP A 181 -18.40 26.72 -34.45
CA TRP A 181 -17.74 25.43 -34.68
C TRP A 181 -18.66 24.23 -34.47
N LEU A 182 -19.64 24.33 -33.56
CA LEU A 182 -20.63 23.27 -33.32
C LEU A 182 -21.79 23.27 -34.33
N ALA A 183 -22.10 24.38 -34.99
CA ALA A 183 -23.20 24.48 -35.93
C ALA A 183 -23.22 23.39 -37.03
N PRO A 184 -22.10 23.03 -37.68
CA PRO A 184 -22.05 21.94 -38.66
C PRO A 184 -21.92 20.53 -38.06
N VAL A 185 -21.91 20.39 -36.74
CA VAL A 185 -21.73 19.11 -36.05
C VAL A 185 -23.09 18.43 -35.83
N ASN A 186 -23.19 17.13 -36.11
CA ASN A 186 -24.42 16.36 -35.92
C ASN A 186 -24.73 16.13 -34.42
N PRO A 187 -25.79 16.73 -33.85
CA PRO A 187 -26.07 16.61 -32.41
C PRO A 187 -26.67 15.26 -31.98
N LYS A 188 -27.05 14.40 -32.94
CA LYS A 188 -27.71 13.10 -32.73
C LYS A 188 -27.00 12.00 -33.53
N SER A 189 -25.67 11.94 -33.45
CA SER A 189 -24.93 10.90 -34.16
C SER A 189 -25.35 9.50 -33.73
N MET A 190 -25.30 8.55 -34.67
CA MET A 190 -25.45 7.12 -34.41
C MET A 190 -24.10 6.45 -34.13
N ASP A 191 -23.00 7.17 -34.30
CA ASP A 191 -21.64 6.72 -33.97
C ASP A 191 -21.27 7.23 -32.57
N LEU A 192 -20.81 6.31 -31.70
CA LEU A 192 -20.52 6.61 -30.30
C LEU A 192 -19.39 7.63 -30.12
N ALA A 193 -18.34 7.57 -30.95
CA ALA A 193 -17.23 8.50 -30.85
C ALA A 193 -17.66 9.92 -31.24
N MET A 194 -18.44 10.06 -32.31
CA MET A 194 -19.02 11.35 -32.74
C MET A 194 -20.02 11.88 -31.70
N ASP A 195 -20.95 11.06 -31.20
CA ASP A 195 -21.93 11.48 -30.18
C ASP A 195 -21.23 11.97 -28.90
N THR A 196 -20.23 11.22 -28.44
CA THR A 196 -19.42 11.59 -27.28
C THR A 196 -18.67 12.89 -27.52
N ALA A 197 -18.05 13.07 -28.69
CA ALA A 197 -17.32 14.29 -29.03
C ALA A 197 -18.25 15.52 -29.04
N TYR A 198 -19.45 15.39 -29.61
CA TYR A 198 -20.45 16.46 -29.58
C TYR A 198 -20.89 16.79 -28.15
N ARG A 199 -21.30 15.79 -27.36
CA ARG A 199 -21.76 15.99 -25.97
C ARG A 199 -20.68 16.63 -25.12
N PHE A 200 -19.44 16.17 -25.24
CA PHE A 200 -18.31 16.74 -24.53
C PHE A 200 -18.10 18.21 -24.92
N ALA A 201 -18.07 18.53 -26.21
CA ALA A 201 -17.89 19.90 -26.66
C ALA A 201 -19.05 20.81 -26.22
N ALA A 202 -20.29 20.38 -26.40
CA ALA A 202 -21.47 21.13 -25.98
C ALA A 202 -21.54 21.31 -24.45
N ALA A 203 -21.17 20.29 -23.65
CA ALA A 203 -21.07 20.39 -22.20
C ALA A 203 -19.94 21.33 -21.75
N THR A 204 -18.82 21.37 -22.47
CA THR A 204 -17.74 22.33 -22.23
C THR A 204 -18.23 23.77 -22.46
N VAL A 205 -18.95 24.00 -23.57
CA VAL A 205 -19.59 25.30 -23.86
C VAL A 205 -20.61 25.67 -22.79
N GLY A 206 -21.48 24.73 -22.39
CA GLY A 206 -22.45 24.92 -21.33
C GLY A 206 -21.80 25.29 -20.00
N SER A 207 -20.76 24.56 -19.59
CA SER A 207 -19.99 24.85 -18.36
C SER A 207 -19.36 26.25 -18.42
N ALA A 208 -18.74 26.60 -19.54
CA ALA A 208 -18.13 27.92 -19.74
C ALA A 208 -19.17 29.07 -19.69
N LYS A 209 -20.38 28.83 -20.20
CA LYS A 209 -21.54 29.74 -20.10
C LYS A 209 -22.26 29.70 -18.75
N ARG A 210 -21.84 28.82 -17.83
CA ARG A 210 -22.51 28.53 -16.54
C ARG A 210 -23.94 28.00 -16.70
N ASP A 211 -24.23 27.35 -17.82
CA ASP A 211 -25.48 26.64 -18.08
C ASP A 211 -25.37 25.17 -17.66
N TYR A 212 -25.26 24.97 -16.35
CA TYR A 212 -25.06 23.64 -15.75
C TYR A 212 -26.27 22.72 -15.95
N ALA A 213 -27.46 23.28 -16.14
CA ALA A 213 -28.66 22.51 -16.45
C ALA A 213 -28.51 21.79 -17.80
N THR A 214 -28.08 22.51 -18.84
CA THR A 214 -27.77 21.91 -20.14
C THR A 214 -26.65 20.88 -20.07
N VAL A 215 -25.61 21.11 -19.24
CA VAL A 215 -24.55 20.11 -19.02
C VAL A 215 -25.13 18.78 -18.51
N THR A 216 -25.99 18.82 -17.50
CA THR A 216 -26.64 17.59 -16.98
C THR A 216 -27.65 16.99 -17.96
N GLN A 217 -28.29 17.78 -18.81
CA GLN A 217 -29.15 17.26 -19.88
C GLN A 217 -28.34 16.49 -20.94
N LEU A 218 -27.12 16.96 -21.23
CA LEU A 218 -26.22 16.35 -22.22
C LEU A 218 -25.49 15.13 -21.67
N LEU A 219 -25.11 15.13 -20.39
CA LEU A 219 -24.26 14.08 -19.82
C LEU A 219 -25.01 13.14 -18.87
N GLY A 220 -26.27 13.43 -18.55
CA GLY A 220 -27.03 12.71 -17.53
C GLY A 220 -26.80 13.25 -16.12
N PHE A 221 -27.52 12.69 -15.16
CA PHE A 221 -27.27 12.91 -13.73
C PHE A 221 -26.36 11.82 -13.16
N GLU A 222 -26.46 10.60 -13.68
CA GLU A 222 -25.67 9.43 -13.28
C GLU A 222 -24.72 8.98 -14.40
N PRO A 223 -23.60 8.28 -14.09
CA PRO A 223 -22.60 7.88 -15.09
C PRO A 223 -23.13 7.04 -16.27
N ASP A 224 -24.19 6.26 -16.07
CA ASP A 224 -24.73 5.34 -17.08
C ASP A 224 -25.98 5.88 -17.80
N ASP A 225 -26.43 7.08 -17.46
CA ASP A 225 -27.61 7.71 -18.08
C ASP A 225 -27.42 7.92 -19.59
N VAL A 226 -26.20 8.27 -19.99
CA VAL A 226 -25.82 8.55 -21.38
C VAL A 226 -24.62 7.69 -21.76
N PRO A 227 -24.68 6.92 -22.87
CA PRO A 227 -23.52 6.18 -23.34
C PRO A 227 -22.42 7.13 -23.82
N LEU A 228 -21.21 6.97 -23.29
CA LEU A 228 -20.03 7.74 -23.65
C LEU A 228 -18.89 6.80 -24.03
N ALA A 229 -18.11 7.17 -25.03
CA ALA A 229 -16.91 6.43 -25.40
C ALA A 229 -15.89 6.43 -24.25
N ASN A 230 -15.39 5.25 -23.89
CA ASN A 230 -14.44 5.05 -22.78
C ASN A 230 -13.30 6.08 -22.71
N ARG A 231 -12.71 6.42 -23.86
CA ARG A 231 -11.57 7.37 -23.96
C ARG A 231 -11.87 8.76 -23.40
N GLU A 232 -13.11 9.25 -23.55
CA GLU A 232 -13.52 10.59 -23.13
C GLU A 232 -14.40 10.54 -21.87
N GLN A 233 -14.64 9.35 -21.31
CA GLN A 233 -15.56 9.16 -20.19
C GLN A 233 -15.16 10.01 -18.99
N LEU A 234 -13.90 9.92 -18.54
CA LEU A 234 -13.40 10.70 -17.38
C LEU A 234 -13.55 12.22 -17.59
N ALA A 235 -13.34 12.70 -18.81
CA ALA A 235 -13.41 14.13 -19.11
C ALA A 235 -14.85 14.65 -19.07
N CYS A 236 -15.80 13.90 -19.64
CA CYS A 236 -17.22 14.18 -19.55
C CYS A 236 -17.72 14.07 -18.11
N ASP A 237 -17.29 13.04 -17.41
CA ASP A 237 -17.58 12.79 -16.00
C ASP A 237 -17.24 14.02 -15.16
N VAL A 238 -16.01 14.56 -15.27
CA VAL A 238 -15.59 15.78 -14.54
C VAL A 238 -16.52 16.96 -14.79
N LEU A 239 -16.96 17.20 -16.04
CA LEU A 239 -17.92 18.26 -16.35
C LEU A 239 -19.30 18.00 -15.72
N ARG A 240 -19.76 16.74 -15.70
CA ARG A 240 -21.03 16.36 -15.09
C ARG A 240 -21.01 16.58 -13.58
N VAL A 241 -19.97 16.17 -12.88
CA VAL A 241 -19.82 16.42 -11.43
C VAL A 241 -19.73 17.90 -11.12
N ASP A 242 -18.97 18.67 -11.89
CA ASP A 242 -18.93 20.12 -11.69
C ASP A 242 -20.34 20.72 -11.83
N ALA A 243 -21.08 20.34 -12.87
CA ALA A 243 -22.47 20.77 -13.03
C ALA A 243 -23.36 20.36 -11.84
N LEU A 244 -23.23 19.14 -11.31
CA LEU A 244 -23.93 18.70 -10.10
C LEU A 244 -23.57 19.55 -8.88
N GLU A 245 -22.29 19.86 -8.67
CA GLU A 245 -21.80 20.74 -7.61
C GLU A 245 -22.43 22.13 -7.73
N LYS A 246 -22.39 22.75 -8.91
CA LYS A 246 -22.92 24.10 -9.16
C LYS A 246 -24.45 24.16 -9.11
N LEU A 247 -25.14 23.04 -9.31
CA LEU A 247 -26.58 22.89 -9.09
C LEU A 247 -26.94 22.59 -7.61
N GLY A 248 -25.96 22.59 -6.70
CA GLY A 248 -26.17 22.38 -5.26
C GLY A 248 -26.22 20.92 -4.83
N LYS A 249 -26.04 19.96 -5.73
CA LYS A 249 -26.01 18.51 -5.44
C LYS A 249 -24.62 18.06 -4.98
N THR A 250 -24.08 18.75 -3.97
CA THR A 250 -22.67 18.61 -3.56
C THR A 250 -22.33 17.20 -3.07
N ASP A 251 -23.26 16.54 -2.36
CA ASP A 251 -23.04 15.17 -1.83
C ASP A 251 -22.93 14.13 -2.95
N ALA A 252 -23.79 14.24 -3.97
CA ALA A 252 -23.75 13.36 -5.14
C ALA A 252 -22.44 13.57 -5.91
N ALA A 253 -22.06 14.83 -6.16
CA ALA A 253 -20.80 15.18 -6.80
C ALA A 253 -19.58 14.63 -6.03
N ALA A 254 -19.55 14.76 -4.69
CA ALA A 254 -18.44 14.26 -3.87
C ALA A 254 -18.38 12.72 -3.82
N ALA A 255 -19.52 12.04 -3.73
CA ALA A 255 -19.59 10.58 -3.78
C ALA A 255 -19.02 10.04 -5.09
N GLU A 256 -19.34 10.72 -6.19
CA GLU A 256 -18.91 10.30 -7.51
C GLU A 256 -17.42 10.50 -7.76
N VAL A 257 -16.87 11.66 -7.36
CA VAL A 257 -15.43 11.89 -7.41
C VAL A 257 -14.68 10.88 -6.56
N THR A 258 -15.25 10.46 -5.43
CA THR A 258 -14.65 9.40 -4.59
C THR A 258 -14.52 8.09 -5.39
N THR A 259 -15.58 7.68 -6.11
CA THR A 259 -15.56 6.50 -6.99
C THR A 259 -14.50 6.63 -8.08
N TRP A 260 -14.32 7.81 -8.68
CA TRP A 260 -13.28 8.01 -9.69
C TRP A 260 -11.87 7.98 -9.12
N VAL A 261 -11.65 8.58 -7.95
CA VAL A 261 -10.34 8.53 -7.27
C VAL A 261 -9.98 7.08 -6.94
N GLU A 262 -10.95 6.24 -6.58
CA GLU A 262 -10.76 4.81 -6.37
C GLU A 262 -10.49 4.06 -7.70
N ARG A 263 -11.20 4.40 -8.79
CA ARG A 263 -11.07 3.73 -10.11
C ARG A 263 -9.81 4.13 -10.89
N TRP A 264 -9.51 5.42 -10.96
CA TRP A 264 -8.47 6.01 -11.83
C TRP A 264 -7.26 6.54 -11.06
N GLY A 265 -7.39 6.74 -9.75
CA GLY A 265 -6.37 7.38 -8.92
C GLY A 265 -6.47 8.91 -8.91
N ALA A 266 -6.18 9.50 -7.75
CA ALA A 266 -6.22 10.94 -7.55
C ALA A 266 -5.38 11.78 -8.54
N PRO A 267 -4.16 11.35 -8.95
CA PRO A 267 -3.37 12.11 -9.93
C PRO A 267 -4.04 12.20 -11.31
N ALA A 268 -4.68 11.12 -11.77
CA ALA A 268 -5.36 11.09 -13.07
C ALA A 268 -6.57 12.04 -13.07
N VAL A 269 -7.41 11.98 -12.02
CA VAL A 269 -8.57 12.87 -11.86
C VAL A 269 -8.13 14.33 -11.78
N ARG A 270 -7.07 14.63 -11.01
CA ARG A 270 -6.50 15.98 -10.91
C ARG A 270 -6.03 16.50 -12.28
N ASN A 271 -5.23 15.70 -12.99
CA ASN A 271 -4.70 16.08 -14.29
C ASN A 271 -5.84 16.36 -15.28
N GLU A 272 -6.93 15.59 -15.22
CA GLU A 272 -8.09 15.84 -16.08
C GLU A 272 -8.81 17.13 -15.71
N ILE A 273 -9.03 17.43 -14.42
CA ILE A 273 -9.57 18.72 -13.96
C ILE A 273 -8.69 19.89 -14.46
N GLU A 274 -7.37 19.78 -14.34
CA GLU A 274 -6.42 20.81 -14.73
C GLU A 274 -6.39 21.05 -16.26
N ARG A 275 -6.68 20.04 -17.08
CA ARG A 275 -6.81 20.18 -18.55
C ARG A 275 -7.99 21.06 -18.97
N HIS A 276 -8.95 21.31 -18.08
CA HIS A 276 -10.11 22.16 -18.34
C HIS A 276 -9.96 23.59 -17.85
N LEU A 277 -8.78 23.98 -17.36
CA LEU A 277 -8.52 25.40 -17.08
C LEU A 277 -8.80 26.26 -18.33
N PRO A 278 -9.45 27.42 -18.19
CA PRO A 278 -9.72 28.15 -16.94
C PRO A 278 -11.05 27.84 -16.22
N LEU A 279 -11.79 26.79 -16.59
CA LEU A 279 -13.18 26.58 -16.13
C LEU A 279 -13.35 26.33 -14.61
N SER A 280 -12.28 26.11 -13.85
CA SER A 280 -12.30 25.93 -12.38
C SER A 280 -13.31 24.86 -11.93
N LEU A 281 -13.12 23.63 -12.43
CA LEU A 281 -14.05 22.52 -12.22
C LEU A 281 -13.86 21.85 -10.85
N CYS A 282 -14.96 21.39 -10.25
CA CYS A 282 -14.99 20.53 -9.05
C CYS A 282 -14.28 21.11 -7.81
N GLU A 283 -14.33 22.42 -7.63
CA GLU A 283 -13.59 23.16 -6.59
C GLU A 283 -13.88 22.66 -5.17
N ARG A 284 -15.09 22.17 -4.91
CA ARG A 284 -15.51 21.70 -3.57
C ARG A 284 -15.52 20.19 -3.50
N SER A 285 -16.09 19.53 -4.51
CA SER A 285 -16.28 18.09 -4.53
C SER A 285 -14.97 17.31 -4.63
N PHE A 286 -13.95 17.82 -5.34
CA PHE A 286 -12.66 17.14 -5.43
C PHE A 286 -11.87 17.15 -4.11
N PRO A 287 -11.65 18.29 -3.43
CA PRO A 287 -11.04 18.29 -2.10
C PRO A 287 -11.81 17.47 -1.07
N ALA A 288 -13.15 17.52 -1.10
CA ALA A 288 -14.00 16.73 -0.20
C ALA A 288 -13.83 15.22 -0.45
N ALA A 289 -13.83 14.78 -1.70
CA ALA A 289 -13.58 13.38 -2.04
C ALA A 289 -12.18 12.91 -1.61
N MET A 290 -11.15 13.76 -1.77
CA MET A 290 -9.81 13.47 -1.27
C MET A 290 -9.77 13.34 0.26
N ALA A 291 -10.47 14.22 0.98
CA ALA A 291 -10.57 14.15 2.43
C ALA A 291 -11.31 12.87 2.89
N ASN A 292 -12.39 12.50 2.21
CA ASN A 292 -13.13 11.26 2.45
C ASN A 292 -12.29 10.01 2.18
N ALA A 293 -11.55 9.96 1.07
CA ALA A 293 -10.66 8.85 0.74
C ALA A 293 -9.55 8.69 1.79
N GLU A 294 -8.99 9.80 2.28
CA GLU A 294 -7.98 9.78 3.34
C GLU A 294 -8.58 9.34 4.68
N LEU A 295 -9.78 9.80 5.04
CA LEU A 295 -10.51 9.32 6.23
C LEU A 295 -10.73 7.81 6.18
N ARG A 296 -11.16 7.25 5.05
CA ARG A 296 -11.33 5.81 4.86
C ARG A 296 -10.02 5.04 5.03
N ARG A 297 -8.89 5.61 4.61
CA ARG A 297 -7.55 5.01 4.80
C ARG A 297 -7.09 5.07 6.26
N LEU A 298 -7.44 6.13 6.99
CA LEU A 298 -7.05 6.31 8.40
C LEU A 298 -7.85 5.43 9.36
N GLN A 299 -9.13 5.17 9.09
CA GLN A 299 -10.00 4.35 9.95
C GLN A 299 -9.40 2.97 10.33
N PRO A 300 -8.92 2.12 9.39
CA PRO A 300 -8.32 0.84 9.75
C PRO A 300 -6.99 1.00 10.50
N VAL A 301 -6.24 2.09 10.25
CA VAL A 301 -4.99 2.38 10.98
C VAL A 301 -5.28 2.74 12.44
N ILE A 302 -6.28 3.59 12.68
CA ILE A 302 -6.75 3.95 14.02
C ILE A 302 -7.23 2.70 14.76
N ALA A 303 -8.11 1.91 14.14
CA ALA A 303 -8.59 0.65 14.72
C ALA A 303 -7.44 -0.34 15.00
N GLY A 304 -6.43 -0.39 14.13
CA GLY A 304 -5.23 -1.20 14.33
C GLY A 304 -4.41 -0.77 15.54
N PHE A 305 -4.22 0.54 15.75
CA PHE A 305 -3.55 1.06 16.94
C PHE A 305 -4.35 0.81 18.22
N GLU A 306 -5.66 1.00 18.18
CA GLU A 306 -6.57 0.71 19.30
C GLU A 306 -6.49 -0.77 19.69
N HIS A 307 -6.56 -1.68 18.70
CA HIS A 307 -6.44 -3.11 18.95
C HIS A 307 -5.07 -3.51 19.52
N GLN A 308 -3.98 -2.90 19.07
CA GLN A 308 -2.65 -3.14 19.62
C GLN A 308 -2.51 -2.64 21.05
N LEU A 309 -3.09 -1.49 21.39
CA LEU A 309 -3.11 -0.96 22.74
C LEU A 309 -3.96 -1.83 23.68
N GLU A 310 -5.12 -2.30 23.22
CA GLU A 310 -5.94 -3.28 23.93
C GLU A 310 -5.19 -4.60 24.16
N GLY A 311 -4.44 -5.07 23.15
CA GLY A 311 -3.57 -6.24 23.24
C GLY A 311 -2.47 -6.08 24.30
N LEU A 312 -1.82 -4.91 24.37
CA LEU A 312 -0.83 -4.60 25.39
C LEU A 312 -1.43 -4.52 26.80
N ASN A 313 -2.61 -3.92 26.94
CA ASN A 313 -3.31 -3.80 28.22
C ASN A 313 -3.81 -5.16 28.72
N SER A 314 -4.40 -5.98 27.84
CA SER A 314 -4.91 -7.30 28.17
C SER A 314 -3.79 -8.33 28.39
N GLY A 315 -2.68 -8.25 27.63
CA GLY A 315 -1.49 -9.05 27.87
C GLY A 315 -0.89 -8.82 29.26
N HIS A 316 -0.83 -7.56 29.70
CA HIS A 316 -0.40 -7.23 31.06
C HIS A 316 -1.34 -7.83 32.12
N ALA A 317 -2.66 -7.73 31.89
CA ALA A 317 -3.67 -8.26 32.81
C ALA A 317 -3.68 -9.81 32.90
N ARG A 318 -3.27 -10.53 31.85
CA ARG A 318 -3.16 -12.00 31.88
C ARG A 318 -1.84 -12.49 32.46
N VAL A 319 -0.74 -11.82 32.16
CA VAL A 319 0.61 -12.25 32.60
C VAL A 319 0.86 -11.89 34.06
N MET A 320 0.30 -10.79 34.57
CA MET A 320 0.54 -10.36 35.96
C MET A 320 0.01 -11.34 37.03
N PRO A 321 -1.22 -11.88 36.94
CA PRO A 321 -1.69 -12.89 37.91
C PRO A 321 -0.86 -14.18 37.84
N LEU A 322 -0.42 -14.60 36.64
CA LEU A 322 0.44 -15.78 36.49
C LEU A 322 1.82 -15.55 37.12
N LEU A 323 2.39 -14.36 36.93
CA LEU A 323 3.66 -13.95 37.57
C LEU A 323 3.52 -13.82 39.09
N LEU A 324 2.41 -13.27 39.58
CA LEU A 324 2.13 -13.16 41.02
C LEU A 324 1.89 -14.54 41.65
N ALA A 325 1.18 -15.43 40.96
CA ALA A 325 0.97 -16.80 41.41
C ALA A 325 2.29 -17.58 41.46
N THR A 326 3.12 -17.50 40.42
CA THR A 326 4.44 -18.14 40.40
C THR A 326 5.39 -17.56 41.45
N ALA A 327 5.40 -16.24 41.66
CA ALA A 327 6.15 -15.60 42.74
C ALA A 327 5.65 -16.00 44.13
N GLY A 328 4.33 -16.14 44.32
CA GLY A 328 3.72 -16.60 45.57
C GLY A 328 4.06 -18.05 45.87
N ILE A 329 3.93 -18.94 44.88
CA ILE A 329 4.34 -20.35 45.00
C ILE A 329 5.83 -20.44 45.35
N ALA A 330 6.68 -19.68 44.66
CA ALA A 330 8.10 -19.66 44.95
C ALA A 330 8.45 -19.14 46.34
N GLY A 331 7.76 -18.08 46.78
CA GLY A 331 7.95 -17.49 48.10
C GLY A 331 7.51 -18.42 49.24
N VAL A 332 6.70 -19.45 48.97
CA VAL A 332 6.31 -20.47 49.96
C VAL A 332 7.15 -21.73 49.81
N VAL A 333 7.31 -22.24 48.59
CA VAL A 333 8.01 -23.50 48.32
C VAL A 333 9.50 -23.38 48.58
N ALA A 334 10.15 -22.28 48.20
CA ALA A 334 11.59 -22.10 48.43
C ALA A 334 11.97 -22.12 49.92
N PRO A 335 11.31 -21.35 50.83
CA PRO A 335 11.63 -21.42 52.26
C PRO A 335 11.20 -22.73 52.90
N VAL A 336 10.13 -23.39 52.45
CA VAL A 336 9.76 -24.73 52.96
C VAL A 336 10.81 -25.76 52.56
N LEU A 337 11.26 -25.79 51.31
CA LEU A 337 12.33 -26.69 50.87
C LEU A 337 13.66 -26.37 51.55
N ALA A 338 13.99 -25.08 51.72
CA ALA A 338 15.17 -24.67 52.47
C ALA A 338 15.08 -25.06 53.95
N PHE A 339 13.90 -24.90 54.57
CA PHE A 339 13.65 -25.29 55.97
C PHE A 339 13.74 -26.81 56.16
N ILE A 340 13.07 -27.59 55.30
CA ILE A 340 13.17 -29.06 55.30
C ILE A 340 14.64 -29.46 55.12
N TRP A 341 15.37 -28.81 54.21
CA TRP A 341 16.79 -29.07 54.04
C TRP A 341 17.59 -28.77 55.31
N THR A 342 17.43 -27.58 55.93
CA THR A 342 18.13 -27.28 57.18
C THR A 342 17.74 -28.19 58.33
N VAL A 343 16.46 -28.50 58.54
CA VAL A 343 16.03 -29.34 59.66
C VAL A 343 16.43 -30.79 59.43
N VAL A 344 16.21 -31.34 58.23
CA VAL A 344 16.53 -32.74 57.95
C VAL A 344 18.04 -32.95 57.77
N VAL A 345 18.77 -31.99 57.20
CA VAL A 345 20.21 -32.19 56.92
C VAL A 345 21.10 -31.57 58.01
N VAL A 346 20.67 -30.54 58.74
CA VAL A 346 21.49 -29.96 59.83
C VAL A 346 21.15 -30.62 61.18
N ASP A 347 19.89 -30.82 61.56
CA ASP A 347 19.60 -31.46 62.87
C ASP A 347 19.99 -32.95 62.89
N ILE A 348 19.93 -33.67 61.75
CA ILE A 348 20.42 -35.05 61.68
C ILE A 348 21.95 -35.12 61.80
N PHE A 349 22.67 -34.09 61.34
CA PHE A 349 24.13 -34.07 61.39
C PHE A 349 24.70 -33.39 62.66
N GLU A 350 23.95 -32.51 63.33
CA GLU A 350 24.40 -31.82 64.56
C GLU A 350 23.91 -32.48 65.87
N ALA A 351 22.85 -33.29 65.86
CA ALA A 351 22.32 -33.92 67.08
C ALA A 351 23.06 -35.21 67.53
N ASP A 352 24.08 -35.69 66.80
CA ASP A 352 24.92 -36.82 67.25
C ASP A 352 26.41 -36.58 66.92
N PRO A 353 27.11 -35.69 67.63
CA PRO A 353 28.51 -35.41 67.36
C PRO A 353 29.47 -36.54 67.78
N LEU A 354 28.98 -37.61 68.43
CA LEU A 354 29.75 -38.75 68.92
C LEU A 354 28.91 -40.05 68.89
N PHE A 355 28.42 -40.42 67.69
CA PHE A 355 27.96 -41.73 67.22
C PHE A 355 27.75 -42.83 68.28
N GLY A 356 26.75 -42.65 69.16
CA GLY A 356 26.35 -43.64 70.15
C GLY A 356 24.99 -44.27 69.84
N LEU A 357 24.01 -43.47 69.40
CA LEU A 357 22.63 -43.94 69.24
C LEU A 357 22.36 -44.50 67.84
N HIS A 358 23.02 -43.97 66.81
CA HIS A 358 22.84 -44.41 65.42
C HIS A 358 23.69 -45.62 65.05
N ALA A 359 24.74 -45.93 65.82
CA ALA A 359 25.63 -47.07 65.57
C ALA A 359 24.91 -48.42 65.66
N GLU A 360 23.92 -48.54 66.53
CA GLU A 360 23.11 -49.76 66.67
C GLU A 360 22.19 -50.00 65.46
N ILE A 361 21.69 -48.92 64.85
CA ILE A 361 20.82 -48.97 63.67
C ILE A 361 21.66 -49.22 62.41
N LEU A 362 22.78 -48.49 62.26
CA LEU A 362 23.66 -48.60 61.08
C LEU A 362 24.46 -49.91 61.06
N CYS A 363 25.05 -50.39 62.17
CA CYS A 363 25.77 -51.67 62.13
C CYS A 363 24.82 -52.82 61.76
N ARG A 364 23.54 -52.82 62.20
CA ARG A 364 22.56 -53.86 61.81
C ARG A 364 22.16 -53.83 60.35
N PHE A 365 22.18 -52.66 59.71
CA PHE A 365 21.93 -52.53 58.26
C PHE A 365 23.13 -53.03 57.43
N ILE A 366 24.34 -52.95 57.98
CA ILE A 366 25.58 -53.35 57.31
C ILE A 366 25.90 -54.83 57.57
N ALA A 367 25.71 -55.31 58.80
CA ALA A 367 25.91 -56.69 59.23
C ALA A 367 24.80 -57.11 60.22
N ALA A 368 24.12 -58.22 59.93
CA ALA A 368 22.90 -58.62 60.65
C ALA A 368 23.06 -58.75 62.18
N ASP A 369 24.27 -59.10 62.63
CA ASP A 369 24.55 -59.45 64.04
C ASP A 369 25.43 -58.41 64.77
N GLY A 370 25.73 -57.27 64.14
CA GLY A 370 26.62 -56.25 64.69
C GLY A 370 26.00 -55.47 65.87
N VAL A 371 26.75 -55.33 66.98
CA VAL A 371 26.24 -54.70 68.23
C VAL A 371 26.98 -53.39 68.61
N GLY A 372 27.93 -52.94 67.79
CA GLY A 372 28.65 -51.67 67.98
C GLY A 372 29.58 -51.63 69.22
N PRO A 373 30.39 -50.55 69.38
CA PRO A 373 30.52 -49.37 68.53
C PRO A 373 31.35 -49.63 67.27
N TYR A 374 31.16 -48.83 66.22
CA TYR A 374 32.05 -48.82 65.06
C TYR A 374 33.06 -47.68 65.15
N HIS A 375 34.25 -47.87 64.55
CA HIS A 375 35.22 -46.81 64.37
C HIS A 375 35.38 -46.50 62.88
N SER A 376 35.27 -45.23 62.51
CA SER A 376 35.71 -44.75 61.21
C SER A 376 37.14 -44.26 61.34
N VAL A 377 38.06 -44.85 60.58
CA VAL A 377 39.38 -44.28 60.42
C VAL A 377 39.44 -43.70 59.01
N ALA A 378 39.72 -42.41 58.93
CA ALA A 378 40.06 -41.79 57.66
C ALA A 378 41.57 -41.97 57.47
N TRP A 379 41.95 -42.67 56.40
CA TRP A 379 43.32 -42.69 55.94
C TRP A 379 43.38 -42.25 54.49
N THR A 380 44.51 -41.64 54.16
CA THR A 380 44.80 -41.23 52.80
C THR A 380 45.53 -42.39 52.11
N VAL A 381 44.82 -43.08 51.22
CA VAL A 381 45.47 -44.02 50.31
C VAL A 381 46.12 -43.18 49.21
N VAL A 382 47.43 -43.36 49.03
CA VAL A 382 48.16 -42.75 47.91
C VAL A 382 48.24 -43.80 46.81
N GLU A 383 47.25 -43.80 45.94
CA GLU A 383 47.29 -44.59 44.71
C GLU A 383 47.99 -43.79 43.61
N THR A 384 48.85 -44.48 42.85
CA THR A 384 49.53 -43.87 41.71
C THR A 384 48.71 -44.15 40.47
N ILE A 385 47.77 -43.27 40.15
CA ILE A 385 46.97 -43.39 38.93
C ILE A 385 47.70 -42.61 37.82
N ASN A 386 48.13 -43.32 36.78
CA ASN A 386 48.91 -42.77 35.65
C ASN A 386 50.22 -42.07 36.07
N GLY A 387 50.94 -42.63 37.05
CA GLY A 387 52.26 -42.12 37.45
C GLY A 387 52.23 -40.87 38.33
N VAL A 388 51.04 -40.38 38.72
CA VAL A 388 50.88 -39.28 39.68
C VAL A 388 50.29 -39.83 40.96
N ALA A 389 50.95 -39.60 42.08
CA ALA A 389 50.45 -39.93 43.40
C ALA A 389 49.24 -39.03 43.73
N GLN A 390 48.05 -39.61 43.81
CA GLN A 390 46.86 -38.90 44.27
C GLN A 390 46.46 -39.44 45.64
N SER A 391 46.27 -38.53 46.59
CA SER A 391 45.80 -38.85 47.93
C SER A 391 44.27 -38.77 47.94
N MET A 392 43.58 -39.90 48.06
CA MET A 392 42.13 -39.88 48.27
C MET A 392 41.83 -40.22 49.73
N PRO A 393 41.01 -39.42 50.43
CA PRO A 393 40.53 -39.80 51.75
C PRO A 393 39.56 -40.98 51.58
N GLU A 394 39.97 -42.18 51.98
CA GLU A 394 39.03 -43.28 52.19
C GLU A 394 38.65 -43.31 53.67
N SER A 395 37.36 -43.20 53.95
CA SER A 395 36.80 -43.48 55.27
C SER A 395 36.39 -44.96 55.31
N THR A 396 37.13 -45.78 56.05
CA THR A 396 36.74 -47.18 56.29
C THR A 396 36.08 -47.29 57.65
N ILE A 397 34.94 -47.99 57.72
CA ILE A 397 34.17 -48.22 58.94
C ILE A 397 34.39 -49.67 59.39
N PHE A 398 34.69 -49.89 60.67
CA PHE A 398 34.86 -51.22 61.26
C PHE A 398 33.77 -51.49 62.33
N CYS A 399 32.98 -52.56 62.22
CA CYS A 399 32.13 -53.09 63.30
C CYS A 399 32.77 -54.41 63.84
N SER A 400 32.70 -54.66 65.15
CA SER A 400 33.11 -55.94 65.76
C SER A 400 31.91 -56.89 65.89
N ASP A 401 32.14 -58.19 65.69
CA ASP A 401 31.15 -59.28 65.74
C ASP A 401 31.08 -60.01 67.10
N GLN A 402 32.00 -59.74 68.05
CA GLN A 402 32.00 -60.36 69.37
C GLN A 402 31.93 -59.30 70.47
N GLY A 403 31.00 -59.46 71.42
CA GLY A 403 30.72 -58.52 72.53
C GLY A 403 31.85 -58.30 73.56
N GLY A 404 33.11 -58.41 73.17
CA GLY A 404 34.28 -57.98 73.92
C GLY A 404 34.72 -56.58 73.48
N ARG A 405 34.68 -55.64 74.43
CA ARG A 405 35.32 -54.31 74.40
C ARG A 405 36.50 -54.22 73.39
N VAL A 406 36.30 -53.50 72.28
CA VAL A 406 37.39 -52.79 71.58
C VAL A 406 37.83 -51.65 72.52
N VAL A 407 38.41 -52.00 73.67
CA VAL A 407 39.06 -51.01 74.53
C VAL A 407 40.46 -50.79 73.97
N ALA A 408 40.54 -49.73 73.18
CA ALA A 408 41.76 -49.01 72.84
C ALA A 408 42.87 -49.83 72.14
N THR A 409 42.58 -50.37 70.96
CA THR A 409 43.61 -50.50 69.92
C THR A 409 43.77 -49.14 69.25
N SER A 410 44.98 -48.56 69.25
CA SER A 410 45.27 -47.32 68.51
C SER A 410 45.03 -47.53 67.00
N ALA A 411 44.94 -46.44 66.22
CA ALA A 411 44.83 -46.54 64.76
C ALA A 411 45.92 -47.46 64.15
N GLU A 412 47.12 -47.45 64.72
CA GLU A 412 48.23 -48.33 64.34
C GLU A 412 47.95 -49.81 64.64
N GLY A 413 47.27 -50.12 65.75
CA GLY A 413 46.86 -51.49 66.09
C GLY A 413 45.80 -52.05 65.16
N LEU A 414 44.87 -51.21 64.69
CA LEU A 414 43.87 -51.58 63.67
C LEU A 414 44.52 -51.78 62.30
N SER A 415 45.46 -50.91 61.90
CA SER A 415 46.21 -51.09 60.64
C SER A 415 47.06 -52.35 60.63
N ALA A 416 47.71 -52.70 61.76
CA ALA A 416 48.48 -53.95 61.87
C ALA A 416 47.59 -55.19 61.77
N ALA A 417 46.43 -55.20 62.44
CA ALA A 417 45.48 -56.31 62.37
C ALA A 417 44.88 -56.50 60.97
N ALA A 418 44.61 -55.40 60.25
CA ALA A 418 44.15 -55.46 58.86
C ALA A 418 45.24 -55.99 57.91
N ALA A 419 46.51 -55.62 58.13
CA ALA A 419 47.63 -56.12 57.33
C ALA A 419 47.90 -57.62 57.53
N ASP A 420 47.69 -58.14 58.75
CA ASP A 420 47.84 -59.57 59.08
C ASP A 420 46.63 -60.43 58.66
N GLY A 421 45.62 -59.84 58.00
CA GLY A 421 44.45 -60.56 57.48
C GLY A 421 43.54 -61.11 58.59
N ALA A 422 43.45 -60.42 59.72
CA ALA A 422 42.64 -60.87 60.84
C ALA A 422 41.16 -60.99 60.44
N ALA A 423 40.62 -62.22 60.51
CA ALA A 423 39.31 -62.58 59.95
C ALA A 423 38.10 -61.85 60.57
N TRP A 424 38.29 -61.06 61.63
CA TRP A 424 37.23 -60.28 62.30
C TRP A 424 37.12 -58.83 61.79
N LEU A 425 37.91 -58.44 60.78
CA LEU A 425 37.89 -57.10 60.17
C LEU A 425 37.49 -57.19 58.68
N GLU A 426 36.20 -57.02 58.37
CA GLU A 426 35.72 -56.85 56.99
C GLU A 426 35.51 -55.35 56.66
N PRO A 427 36.16 -54.78 55.63
CA PRO A 427 35.98 -53.38 55.26
C PRO A 427 34.71 -53.19 54.41
N TYR A 428 33.85 -52.25 54.82
CA TYR A 428 32.68 -51.83 54.02
C TYR A 428 32.94 -50.47 53.35
N ARG A 429 32.74 -50.40 52.02
CA ARG A 429 32.88 -49.16 51.23
C ARG A 429 31.51 -48.62 50.83
N ILE A 430 31.24 -47.34 51.08
CA ILE A 430 30.02 -46.66 50.64
C ILE A 430 30.26 -46.10 49.22
N PRO A 431 29.53 -46.54 48.18
CA PRO A 431 29.67 -45.98 46.83
C PRO A 431 29.06 -44.57 46.74
N ALA A 432 29.72 -43.68 46.01
CA ALA A 432 29.46 -42.24 46.00
C ALA A 432 28.26 -41.75 45.14
N ASP A 433 27.35 -42.64 44.72
CA ASP A 433 26.39 -42.29 43.66
C ASP A 433 25.00 -41.80 44.16
N ASP A 434 24.71 -40.55 43.74
CA ASP A 434 23.50 -40.08 43.02
C ASP A 434 22.24 -39.53 43.69
N GLY A 435 22.12 -39.47 45.02
CA GLY A 435 20.95 -38.80 45.63
C GLY A 435 21.14 -37.29 45.86
N LEU A 436 22.20 -36.97 46.58
CA LEU A 436 22.25 -35.73 47.35
C LEU A 436 22.83 -34.55 46.54
N ILE A 437 23.86 -34.81 45.73
CA ILE A 437 24.55 -33.77 44.95
C ILE A 437 23.65 -33.28 43.81
N ALA A 438 22.93 -34.18 43.13
CA ALA A 438 21.99 -33.83 42.07
C ALA A 438 20.84 -32.96 42.59
N LEU A 439 20.29 -33.28 43.77
CA LEU A 439 19.25 -32.48 44.41
C LEU A 439 19.75 -31.08 44.79
N THR A 440 20.96 -30.99 45.34
CA THR A 440 21.58 -29.71 45.71
C THR A 440 21.79 -28.82 44.49
N LEU A 441 22.25 -29.39 43.37
CA LEU A 441 22.48 -28.65 42.13
C LEU A 441 21.16 -28.17 41.49
N ALA A 442 20.11 -29.00 41.55
CA ALA A 442 18.77 -28.64 41.07
C ALA A 442 18.16 -27.47 41.86
N VAL A 443 18.30 -27.48 43.19
CA VAL A 443 17.85 -26.36 44.05
C VAL A 443 18.62 -25.08 43.73
N PHE A 444 19.94 -25.17 43.53
CA PHE A 444 20.77 -24.01 43.22
C PHE A 444 20.43 -23.38 41.85
N LEU A 445 20.24 -24.20 40.82
CA LEU A 445 19.83 -23.73 39.49
C LEU A 445 18.43 -23.11 39.51
N PHE A 446 17.50 -23.67 40.29
CA PHE A 446 16.18 -23.08 40.51
C PHE A 446 16.30 -21.70 41.15
N CYS A 447 17.14 -21.53 42.19
CA CYS A 447 17.38 -20.23 42.81
C CYS A 447 17.95 -19.20 41.82
N ILE A 448 18.91 -19.57 40.97
CA ILE A 448 19.46 -18.69 39.92
C ILE A 448 18.36 -18.28 38.93
N PHE A 449 17.57 -19.24 38.44
CA PHE A 449 16.47 -18.95 37.52
C PHE A 449 15.50 -17.92 38.12
N MET A 450 15.17 -18.06 39.41
CA MET A 450 14.29 -17.13 40.12
C MET A 450 14.87 -15.74 40.32
N LEU A 451 16.19 -15.58 40.30
CA LEU A 451 16.85 -14.26 40.31
C LEU A 451 16.83 -13.56 38.95
N PHE A 452 16.77 -14.31 37.84
CA PHE A 452 16.74 -13.75 36.48
C PHE A 452 15.34 -13.37 35.97
N VAL A 453 14.28 -14.04 36.44
CA VAL A 453 12.88 -13.73 36.06
C VAL A 453 12.51 -12.25 36.31
N PRO A 454 12.84 -11.62 37.47
CA PRO A 454 12.56 -10.21 37.71
C PRO A 454 13.25 -9.26 36.72
N TRP A 455 14.43 -9.65 36.22
CA TRP A 455 15.21 -8.83 35.28
C TRP A 455 14.60 -8.88 33.87
N GLN A 456 14.23 -10.06 33.36
CA GLN A 456 13.53 -10.18 32.09
C GLN A 456 12.16 -9.49 32.11
N VAL A 457 11.43 -9.56 33.23
CA VAL A 457 10.17 -8.82 33.41
C VAL A 457 10.41 -7.31 33.41
N ARG A 458 11.50 -6.81 34.00
CA ARG A 458 11.85 -5.37 33.95
C ARG A 458 12.25 -4.90 32.56
N ALA A 459 13.05 -5.68 31.83
CA ALA A 459 13.43 -5.37 30.45
C ALA A 459 12.20 -5.31 29.54
N GLY A 460 11.33 -6.34 29.61
CA GLY A 460 10.07 -6.36 28.88
C GLY A 460 9.10 -5.23 29.24
N ARG A 461 9.11 -4.76 30.50
CA ARG A 461 8.32 -3.57 30.92
C ARG A 461 8.84 -2.28 30.30
N ARG A 462 10.16 -2.09 30.16
CA ARG A 462 10.73 -0.89 29.53
C ARG A 462 10.41 -0.84 28.03
N ASP A 463 10.58 -1.96 27.34
CA ASP A 463 10.26 -2.06 25.91
C ASP A 463 8.75 -1.94 25.66
N GLY A 464 7.93 -2.53 26.55
CA GLY A 464 6.48 -2.38 26.53
C GLY A 464 6.02 -0.94 26.75
N ALA A 465 6.63 -0.21 27.68
CA ALA A 465 6.31 1.20 27.94
C ALA A 465 6.71 2.11 26.77
N ALA A 466 7.90 1.92 26.20
CA ALA A 466 8.35 2.67 25.02
C ALA A 466 7.46 2.39 23.80
N ARG A 467 7.14 1.11 23.55
CA ARG A 467 6.23 0.71 22.46
C ARG A 467 4.83 1.28 22.66
N ARG A 468 4.30 1.24 23.89
CA ARG A 468 3.00 1.84 24.23
C ARG A 468 3.00 3.34 23.97
N SER A 469 4.01 4.06 24.45
CA SER A 469 4.12 5.51 24.24
C SER A 469 4.18 5.87 22.74
N ALA A 470 4.92 5.10 21.94
CA ALA A 470 4.96 5.28 20.49
C ALA A 470 3.60 5.04 19.82
N LEU A 471 2.87 4.00 20.24
CA LEU A 471 1.53 3.70 19.72
C LEU A 471 0.51 4.77 20.11
N GLU A 472 0.54 5.25 21.35
CA GLU A 472 -0.33 6.34 21.81
C GLU A 472 -0.05 7.65 21.04
N ALA A 473 1.21 7.97 20.78
CA ALA A 473 1.59 9.13 19.96
C ALA A 473 1.09 9.01 18.51
N ASN A 474 1.27 7.85 17.88
CA ASN A 474 0.79 7.60 16.51
C ASN A 474 -0.75 7.64 16.44
N LEU A 475 -1.45 7.07 17.42
CA LEU A 475 -2.91 7.12 17.51
C LEU A 475 -3.41 8.57 17.68
N ALA A 476 -2.75 9.35 18.54
CA ALA A 476 -3.09 10.77 18.73
C ALA A 476 -2.90 11.57 17.43
N GLN A 477 -1.81 11.33 16.70
CA GLN A 477 -1.56 11.95 15.41
C GLN A 477 -2.63 11.55 14.37
N ALA A 478 -2.98 10.26 14.29
CA ALA A 478 -4.00 9.77 13.38
C ALA A 478 -5.39 10.37 13.68
N ARG A 479 -5.78 10.43 14.96
CA ARG A 479 -7.04 11.07 15.40
C ARG A 479 -7.05 12.58 15.16
N ALA A 480 -5.93 13.27 15.38
CA ALA A 480 -5.83 14.70 15.06
C ALA A 480 -6.02 14.94 13.56
N ARG A 481 -5.45 14.09 12.70
CA ARG A 481 -5.65 14.14 11.26
C ARG A 481 -7.10 13.84 10.87
N GLU A 482 -7.73 12.85 11.50
CA GLU A 482 -9.14 12.51 11.29
C GLU A 482 -10.06 13.70 11.62
N VAL A 483 -9.83 14.38 12.75
CA VAL A 483 -10.59 15.56 13.18
C VAL A 483 -10.42 16.71 12.18
N GLU A 484 -9.20 16.94 11.69
CA GLU A 484 -8.94 17.97 10.68
C GLU A 484 -9.66 17.68 9.37
N LEU A 485 -9.60 16.44 8.87
CA LEU A 485 -10.32 16.04 7.66
C LEU A 485 -11.84 16.15 7.81
N LYS A 486 -12.38 15.77 8.98
CA LYS A 486 -13.80 15.96 9.32
C LYS A 486 -14.22 17.43 9.41
N ARG A 487 -13.29 18.35 9.64
CA ARG A 487 -13.54 19.80 9.64
C ARG A 487 -13.50 20.41 8.24
N GLN A 488 -12.76 19.78 7.32
CA GLN A 488 -12.67 20.20 5.92
C GLN A 488 -13.91 19.80 5.11
N LEU A 489 -14.56 18.71 5.50
CA LEU A 489 -15.88 18.28 5.04
C LEU A 489 -16.98 19.11 5.71
#